data_AF-A0AAN9GUV1-F1
#
_entry.id   AF-A0AAN9GUV1-F1
#
_cell.length_a   1.000
_cell.length_b   1.000
_cell.length_c   1.000
_cell.angle_alpha   90.00
_cell.angle_beta   90.00
_cell.angle_gamma   90.00
#
_symmetry.space_group_name_H-M   'P 1'
#
loop_
_entity.id
_entity.type
_entity.pdbx_description
1 polymer ?
#
loop_
_entity_poly.entity_id
_entity_poly.type
_entity_poly.pdbx_seq_one_letter_code
_entity_poly.pdbx_strand_id
1 'polypeptide(L)'
;MTDVDVLQKLQEAISRRGQTILDYCATLDNPKIRDVLACYDPDSDKAACILLLLMLYFKEPKESLMLKVDPCATAVDVNTAELSIDQTTA
;
A
#
# COMPACT_ATOMS: atom_id res chain seq x y z
N MET A 1 5.95 14.59 -12.39
CA MET A 1 4.82 14.97 -11.51
C MET A 1 3.90 13.76 -11.37
N THR A 2 4.36 12.70 -10.72
CA THR A 2 3.71 11.38 -10.87
C THR A 2 3.57 10.63 -9.54
N ASP A 3 4.55 10.68 -8.64
CA ASP A 3 4.43 9.92 -7.37
C ASP A 3 3.75 10.67 -6.22
N VAL A 4 4.03 11.97 -6.05
CA VAL A 4 3.47 12.76 -4.94
C VAL A 4 1.94 12.84 -5.04
N ASP A 5 1.42 12.98 -6.26
CA ASP A 5 -0.02 13.05 -6.52
C ASP A 5 -0.70 11.70 -6.25
N VAL A 6 -0.03 10.58 -6.53
CA VAL A 6 -0.56 9.24 -6.30
C VAL A 6 -0.59 8.94 -4.81
N LEU A 7 0.49 9.26 -4.08
CA LEU A 7 0.55 9.05 -2.64
C LEU A 7 -0.52 9.86 -1.90
N GLN A 8 -0.69 11.13 -2.27
CA GLN A 8 -1.75 11.98 -1.69
C GLN A 8 -3.15 11.43 -2.00
N LYS A 9 -3.41 11.03 -3.24
CA LYS A 9 -4.71 10.43 -3.63
C LYS A 9 -4.98 9.12 -2.90
N LEU A 10 -3.96 8.29 -2.69
CA LEU A 10 -4.07 7.05 -1.95
C LEU A 10 -4.40 7.32 -0.48
N GLN A 11 -3.69 8.26 0.15
CA GLN A 11 -3.95 8.63 1.54
C GLN A 11 -5.35 9.23 1.72
N GLU A 12 -5.81 10.06 0.79
CA GLU A 12 -7.18 10.56 0.78
C GLU A 12 -8.21 9.44 0.59
N ALA A 13 -7.96 8.50 -0.32
CA ALA A 13 -8.86 7.37 -0.56
C ALA A 13 -8.98 6.48 0.69
N ILE A 14 -7.86 6.18 1.35
CA ILE A 14 -7.81 5.46 2.62
C ILE A 14 -8.58 6.23 3.70
N SER A 15 -8.38 7.54 3.79
CA SER A 15 -9.09 8.36 4.79
C SER A 15 -10.61 8.38 4.57
N ARG A 16 -11.05 8.45 3.31
CA ARG A 16 -12.48 8.53 2.94
C ARG A 16 -13.20 7.17 2.97
N ARG A 17 -12.50 6.08 2.65
CA ARG A 17 -13.10 4.73 2.48
C ARG A 17 -12.62 3.72 3.50
N GLY A 18 -11.64 4.08 4.32
CA GLY A 18 -10.99 3.16 5.24
C GLY A 18 -11.93 2.51 6.23
N GLN A 19 -12.87 3.28 6.79
CA GLN A 19 -13.88 2.72 7.67
C GLN A 19 -14.77 1.69 6.96
N THR A 20 -15.20 1.97 5.73
CA THR A 20 -15.98 1.02 4.92
C THR A 20 -15.22 -0.28 4.67
N ILE A 21 -13.90 -0.21 4.44
CA ILE A 21 -13.06 -1.39 4.27
C ILE A 21 -12.97 -2.19 5.57
N LEU A 22 -12.78 -1.52 6.71
CA LEU A 22 -12.75 -2.18 8.03
C LEU A 22 -14.07 -2.88 8.32
N ASP A 23 -15.20 -2.18 8.14
CA ASP A 23 -16.53 -2.72 8.37
C ASP A 23 -16.80 -3.92 7.46
N TYR A 24 -16.46 -3.82 6.17
CA TYR A 24 -16.59 -4.92 5.23
C TYR A 24 -15.73 -6.13 5.64
N CYS A 25 -14.45 -5.91 5.95
CA CYS A 25 -13.54 -6.99 6.36
C CYS A 25 -14.02 -7.70 7.63
N ALA A 26 -14.65 -6.98 8.57
CA ALA A 26 -15.21 -7.56 9.78
C ALA A 26 -16.38 -8.53 9.50
N THR A 27 -17.05 -8.41 8.35
CA THR A 27 -18.11 -9.35 7.93
C THR A 27 -17.58 -10.64 7.30
N LEU A 28 -16.29 -10.69 6.95
CA LEU A 28 -15.71 -11.83 6.25
C LEU A 28 -15.36 -12.95 7.24
N ASP A 29 -15.76 -14.19 6.93
CA ASP A 29 -15.33 -15.37 7.66
C ASP A 29 -13.93 -15.82 7.20
N ASN A 30 -12.93 -14.98 7.49
CA ASN A 30 -11.53 -15.26 7.20
C ASN A 30 -10.70 -15.08 8.48
N PRO A 31 -10.08 -16.15 9.01
CA PRO A 31 -9.34 -16.07 10.27
C PRO A 31 -8.16 -15.10 10.19
N LYS A 32 -7.45 -15.01 9.05
CA LYS A 32 -6.30 -14.10 8.90
C LYS A 32 -6.72 -12.63 8.90
N ILE A 33 -7.88 -12.33 8.34
CA ILE A 33 -8.46 -10.98 8.36
C ILE A 33 -8.86 -10.61 9.79
N ARG A 34 -9.46 -11.56 10.52
CA ARG A 34 -9.83 -11.39 11.93
C ARG A 34 -8.62 -11.12 12.82
N ASP A 35 -7.52 -11.82 12.60
CA ASP A 35 -6.27 -11.62 13.34
C ASP A 35 -5.72 -10.21 13.15
N VAL A 36 -5.74 -9.69 11.91
CA VAL A 36 -5.31 -8.31 11.61
C VAL A 36 -6.22 -7.29 12.28
N LEU A 37 -7.54 -7.47 12.21
CA LEU A 37 -8.51 -6.58 12.86
C LEU A 37 -8.37 -6.58 14.40
N ALA A 38 -8.07 -7.73 14.99
CA ALA A 38 -7.92 -7.87 16.45
C ALA A 38 -6.64 -7.18 16.98
N CYS A 39 -5.61 -7.04 16.14
CA CYS A 39 -4.37 -6.36 16.51
C CYS A 39 -4.40 -4.85 16.23
N TYR A 40 -5.46 -4.35 15.60
CA TYR A 40 -5.57 -2.95 15.22
C TYR A 40 -6.08 -2.10 16.40
N ASP A 41 -5.34 -1.04 16.72
CA ASP A 41 -5.76 -0.01 17.67
C ASP A 41 -6.65 1.02 16.95
N PRO A 42 -7.94 1.18 17.35
CA PRO A 42 -8.87 2.11 16.71
C PRO A 42 -8.46 3.59 16.78
N ASP A 43 -7.59 3.96 17.71
CA ASP A 43 -7.09 5.33 17.86
C ASP A 43 -5.82 5.59 17.01
N SER A 44 -5.28 4.56 16.36
CA SER A 44 -4.10 4.63 15.50
C SER A 44 -4.43 4.90 14.02
N ASP A 45 -3.43 5.35 13.25
CA ASP A 45 -3.55 5.54 11.81
C ASP A 45 -4.01 4.25 11.10
N LYS A 46 -5.10 4.37 10.32
CA LYS A 46 -5.77 3.24 9.67
C LYS A 46 -5.01 2.71 8.45
N ALA A 47 -4.07 3.45 7.89
CA ALA A 47 -3.46 3.15 6.59
C ALA A 47 -2.74 1.80 6.59
N ALA A 48 -1.94 1.51 7.61
CA ALA A 48 -1.22 0.25 7.70
C ALA A 48 -2.18 -0.95 7.80
N CYS A 49 -3.22 -0.84 8.64
CA CYS A 49 -4.24 -1.87 8.79
C CYS A 49 -5.00 -2.10 7.47
N ILE A 50 -5.44 -1.02 6.81
CA ILE A 50 -6.16 -1.08 5.54
C ILE A 50 -5.30 -1.72 4.44
N LEU A 51 -4.03 -1.36 4.34
CA LEU A 51 -3.11 -1.95 3.36
C LEU A 51 -2.95 -3.46 3.60
N LEU A 52 -2.74 -3.88 4.84
CA LEU A 52 -2.64 -5.31 5.19
C LEU A 52 -3.93 -6.08 4.87
N LEU A 53 -5.09 -5.48 5.14
CA LEU A 53 -6.38 -6.08 4.81
C LEU A 53 -6.60 -6.22 3.30
N LEU A 54 -6.23 -5.19 2.52
CA LEU A 54 -6.32 -5.24 1.06
C LEU A 54 -5.42 -6.32 0.47
N MET A 55 -4.17 -6.41 0.92
CA MET A 55 -3.26 -7.49 0.50
C MET A 55 -3.83 -8.87 0.81
N LEU A 56 -4.35 -9.07 2.03
CA LEU A 56 -4.96 -10.34 2.44
C LEU A 56 -6.20 -10.67 1.59
N TYR A 57 -7.04 -9.68 1.31
CA TYR A 57 -8.25 -9.84 0.51
C TYR A 57 -7.93 -10.24 -0.94
N PHE A 58 -6.95 -9.56 -1.56
CA PHE A 58 -6.49 -9.88 -2.91
C PHE A 58 -5.55 -11.09 -2.97
N LYS A 59 -5.26 -11.72 -1.81
CA LYS A 59 -4.36 -12.87 -1.68
C LYS A 59 -2.95 -12.57 -2.19
N GLU A 60 -2.51 -11.34 -2.04
CA GLU A 60 -1.17 -10.95 -2.43
C GLU A 60 -0.12 -11.62 -1.53
N PRO A 61 1.05 -11.99 -2.08
CA PRO A 61 2.18 -12.41 -1.27
C PRO A 61 2.57 -11.30 -0.29
N LYS A 62 3.04 -11.68 0.90
CA LYS A 62 3.47 -10.69 1.92
C LYS A 62 4.61 -9.81 1.41
N GLU A 63 5.37 -10.34 0.47
CA GLU A 63 6.48 -9.72 -0.22
C GLU A 63 6.02 -8.63 -1.20
N SER A 64 4.73 -8.58 -1.59
CA SER A 64 4.21 -7.58 -2.54
C SER A 64 4.30 -6.14 -2.03
N LEU A 65 4.25 -5.93 -0.71
CA LEU A 65 4.38 -4.61 -0.09
C LEU A 65 5.78 -4.37 0.51
N MET A 66 6.71 -5.32 0.37
CA MET A 66 8.11 -5.02 0.69
C MET A 66 8.65 -4.04 -0.34
N LEU A 67 8.65 -2.76 0.03
CA LEU A 67 9.52 -1.78 -0.59
C LEU A 67 10.95 -2.27 -0.36
N LYS A 68 11.55 -2.87 -1.40
CA LYS A 68 12.97 -3.20 -1.42
C LYS A 68 13.73 -1.87 -1.36
N VAL A 69 14.08 -1.46 -0.15
CA VAL A 69 15.01 -0.35 0.04
C VAL A 69 16.37 -0.90 -0.36
N ASP A 70 16.90 -0.44 -1.48
CA ASP A 70 18.31 -0.64 -1.78
C ASP A 70 19.09 0.03 -0.62
N PRO A 71 19.90 -0.73 0.15
CA PRO A 71 20.67 -0.16 1.25
C PRO A 71 21.67 0.91 0.80
N CYS A 72 21.96 0.99 -0.50
CA CYS A 72 22.77 2.04 -1.13
C CYS A 72 21.92 3.20 -1.70
N ALA A 73 20.59 3.06 -1.79
CA ALA A 73 19.74 4.15 -2.29
C ALA A 73 19.69 5.27 -1.25
N THR A 74 20.12 6.46 -1.69
CA THR A 74 19.95 7.68 -0.91
C THR A 74 18.67 8.38 -1.36
N ALA A 75 18.14 9.32 -0.58
CA ALA A 75 16.90 10.05 -0.89
C ALA A 75 16.91 10.79 -2.26
N VAL A 76 18.06 10.82 -2.95
CA VAL A 76 18.26 11.42 -4.28
C VAL A 76 17.88 10.47 -5.43
N ASP A 77 17.84 9.15 -5.21
CA ASP A 77 17.64 8.15 -6.27
C ASP A 77 16.16 7.89 -6.66
N VAL A 78 15.20 8.48 -5.93
CA VAL A 78 13.76 8.22 -6.10
C VAL A 78 13.19 8.85 -7.39
N ASN A 79 13.95 9.69 -8.12
CA ASN A 79 13.43 10.45 -9.26
C ASN A 79 13.94 9.98 -10.64
N THR A 80 14.43 8.74 -10.80
CA THR A 80 15.05 8.32 -12.09
C THR A 80 14.69 6.91 -12.52
N ALA A 81 13.42 6.50 -12.40
CA ALA A 81 12.89 5.32 -13.09
C ALA A 81 12.09 5.66 -14.37
N GLU A 82 11.90 6.95 -14.69
CA GLU A 82 11.27 7.40 -15.93
C GLU A 82 12.37 7.90 -16.87
N LEU A 83 12.91 7.01 -17.72
CA LEU A 83 13.40 7.28 -19.09
C LEU A 83 14.44 6.22 -19.50
N SER A 84 13.96 5.16 -20.13
CA SER A 84 14.68 4.50 -21.21
C SER A 84 13.64 4.03 -22.22
N ILE A 85 13.09 5.00 -22.97
CA ILE A 85 12.50 4.71 -24.27
C ILE A 85 13.70 4.45 -25.18
N ASP A 86 13.90 3.17 -25.48
CA ASP A 86 14.88 2.72 -26.48
C ASP A 86 14.49 3.32 -27.84
N GLN A 87 15.17 4.40 -28.24
CA GLN A 87 15.24 4.82 -29.64
C GLN A 87 16.56 4.34 -30.22
N THR A 88 16.57 3.10 -30.70
CA THR A 88 17.59 2.62 -31.63
C THR A 88 17.25 3.14 -33.03
N THR A 89 17.96 4.19 -33.46
CA THR A 89 18.17 4.51 -34.89
C THR A 89 19.66 4.64 -35.15
N ALA A 90 20.20 3.73 -35.95
CA ALA A 90 21.41 3.90 -36.74
C ALA A 90 21.21 3.13 -38.05
#